data_AF-A0A0L6W5M0-F1
#
_entry.id   AF-A0A0L6W5M0-F1
#
_cell.length_a   1.000
_cell.length_b   1.000
_cell.length_c   1.000
_cell.angle_alpha   90.00
_cell.angle_beta   90.00
_cell.angle_gamma   90.00
#
_symmetry.space_group_name_H-M   'P 1'
#
loop_
_entity.id
_entity.type
_entity.pdbx_description
1 polymer ?
#
loop_
_entity_poly.entity_id
_entity_poly.type
_entity_poly.pdbx_seq_one_letter_code
_entity_poly.pdbx_strand_id
1 'polypeptide(L)'
;MEDQLSNLLAQAQKLQAEITRLQEEMKTKTVEVSVDGGTVRVIATGGQYIKDIFIDPNFIHPANAKVIKSLIVEGVNMALDKAKQMAEKEMKKITGGFAMPKIPGMF
;
A
#
# COMPACT_ATOMS: atom_id res chain seq x y z
N MET A 1 19.68 -36.27 -1.57
CA MET A 1 19.98 -34.87 -1.97
C MET A 1 19.02 -34.38 -3.07
N GLU A 2 18.64 -35.21 -4.05
CA GLU A 2 17.60 -34.89 -5.05
C GLU A 2 16.24 -34.50 -4.46
N ASP A 3 15.72 -35.24 -3.47
CA ASP A 3 14.40 -34.95 -2.89
C ASP A 3 14.32 -33.61 -2.15
N GLN A 4 15.42 -33.19 -1.53
CA GLN A 4 15.51 -31.89 -0.86
C GLN A 4 15.53 -30.74 -1.88
N LEU A 5 16.24 -30.92 -2.99
CA LEU A 5 16.27 -29.94 -4.07
C LEU A 5 14.92 -29.80 -4.77
N SER A 6 14.25 -30.92 -5.06
CA SER A 6 12.91 -30.94 -5.65
C SER A 6 11.87 -30.21 -4.77
N ASN A 7 11.89 -30.48 -3.47
CA ASN A 7 11.00 -29.80 -2.51
C ASN A 7 11.27 -28.29 -2.41
N LEU A 8 12.54 -27.88 -2.43
CA LEU A 8 12.91 -26.46 -2.43
C LEU A 8 12.45 -25.75 -3.70
N LEU A 9 12.61 -26.38 -4.87
CA LEU A 9 12.14 -25.83 -6.15
C LEU A 9 10.62 -25.65 -6.16
N ALA A 10 9.88 -26.64 -5.68
CA ALA A 10 8.42 -26.57 -5.58
C ALA A 10 7.94 -25.45 -4.64
N GLN A 11 8.63 -25.25 -3.50
CA GLN A 11 8.33 -24.15 -2.58
C GLN A 11 8.64 -22.78 -3.20
N ALA A 12 9.77 -22.65 -3.90
CA ALA A 12 10.14 -21.42 -4.59
C ALA A 12 9.13 -21.04 -5.70
N GLN A 13 8.66 -22.02 -6.47
CA GLN A 13 7.64 -21.80 -7.49
C GLN A 13 6.30 -21.32 -6.89
N LYS A 14 5.87 -21.92 -5.78
CA LYS A 14 4.66 -21.48 -5.05
C LYS A 14 4.80 -20.06 -4.54
N LEU A 15 5.93 -19.74 -3.91
CA LEU A 15 6.21 -18.38 -3.43
C LEU A 15 6.18 -17.36 -4.58
N GLN A 16 6.81 -17.67 -5.71
CA GLN A 16 6.80 -16.80 -6.89
C GLN A 16 5.39 -16.53 -7.42
N ALA A 17 4.54 -17.56 -7.46
CA ALA A 17 3.14 -17.40 -7.87
C ALA A 17 2.34 -16.53 -6.88
N GLU A 18 2.55 -16.73 -5.57
CA GLU A 18 1.89 -15.94 -4.54
C GLU A 18 2.32 -14.47 -4.55
N ILE A 19 3.61 -14.19 -4.76
CA ILE A 19 4.13 -12.82 -4.90
C ILE A 19 3.48 -12.13 -6.11
N THR A 20 3.39 -12.84 -7.25
CA THR A 20 2.78 -12.28 -8.48
C THR A 20 1.31 -11.96 -8.24
N ARG A 21 0.56 -12.88 -7.62
CA ARG A 21 -0.84 -12.65 -7.24
C ARG A 21 -0.98 -11.46 -6.28
N LEU A 22 -0.10 -11.36 -5.29
CA LEU A 22 -0.11 -10.26 -4.34
C LEU A 22 0.12 -8.92 -5.03
N GLN A 23 1.07 -8.84 -5.97
CA GLN A 23 1.31 -7.62 -6.74
C GLN A 23 0.06 -7.18 -7.50
N GLU A 24 -0.71 -8.11 -8.07
CA GLU A 24 -1.98 -7.80 -8.74
C GLU A 24 -3.05 -7.34 -7.75
N GLU A 25 -3.19 -8.01 -6.60
CA GLU A 25 -4.12 -7.63 -5.55
C GLU A 25 -3.83 -6.20 -5.04
N MET A 26 -2.56 -5.86 -4.82
CA MET A 26 -2.14 -4.54 -4.32
C MET A 26 -2.52 -3.39 -5.27
N LYS A 27 -2.68 -3.65 -6.57
CA LYS A 27 -3.14 -2.62 -7.52
C LYS A 27 -4.60 -2.19 -7.30
N THR A 28 -5.38 -3.01 -6.60
CA THR A 28 -6.83 -2.77 -6.40
C THR A 28 -7.22 -2.65 -4.93
N LYS A 29 -6.51 -3.32 -4.03
CA LYS A 29 -6.74 -3.23 -2.59
C LYS A 29 -6.45 -1.82 -2.09
N THR A 30 -7.41 -1.20 -1.39
CA THR A 30 -7.33 0.20 -0.96
C THR A 30 -7.15 0.35 0.54
N VAL A 31 -6.56 1.48 0.91
CA VAL A 31 -6.58 2.06 2.25
C VAL A 31 -7.24 3.43 2.19
N GLU A 32 -7.88 3.81 3.28
CA GLU A 32 -8.48 5.13 3.45
C GLU A 32 -7.91 5.79 4.71
N VAL A 33 -7.66 7.10 4.60
CA VAL A 33 -7.26 7.96 5.70
C VAL A 33 -8.10 9.23 5.70
N SER A 34 -8.34 9.78 6.88
CA SER A 34 -9.04 11.05 7.09
C SER A 34 -8.12 12.00 7.85
N VAL A 35 -8.16 13.28 7.49
CA VAL A 35 -7.39 14.36 8.12
C VAL A 35 -8.36 15.39 8.68
N ASP A 36 -8.00 16.03 9.78
CA ASP A 36 -8.74 17.16 10.38
C ASP A 36 -10.24 16.82 10.58
N GLY A 37 -10.52 15.72 11.28
CA GLY A 37 -11.90 15.31 11.58
C GLY A 37 -12.72 14.84 10.37
N GLY A 38 -12.10 14.63 9.21
CA GLY A 38 -12.77 14.19 7.98
C GLY A 38 -12.92 15.27 6.92
N THR A 39 -12.41 16.48 7.18
CA THR A 39 -12.35 17.59 6.20
C THR A 39 -11.71 17.14 4.89
N VAL A 40 -10.65 16.32 4.95
CA VAL A 40 -10.04 15.67 3.79
C VAL A 40 -9.99 14.17 4.00
N ARG A 41 -10.41 13.38 3.01
CA ARG A 41 -10.20 11.93 2.94
C ARG A 41 -9.42 11.55 1.70
N VAL A 42 -8.45 10.65 1.85
CA VAL A 42 -7.62 10.17 0.75
C VAL A 42 -7.71 8.65 0.68
N ILE A 43 -7.95 8.13 -0.53
CA ILE A 43 -7.98 6.70 -0.83
C ILE A 43 -6.75 6.38 -1.68
N ALA A 44 -5.95 5.40 -1.25
CA ALA A 44 -4.78 4.92 -1.98
C ALA A 44 -4.81 3.40 -2.13
N THR A 45 -4.23 2.85 -3.20
CA THR A 45 -4.05 1.40 -3.35
C THR A 45 -2.78 0.92 -2.66
N GLY A 46 -2.68 -0.38 -2.38
CA GLY A 46 -1.43 -1.03 -1.94
C GLY A 46 -0.25 -0.83 -2.90
N GLY A 47 -0.53 -0.66 -4.20
CA GLY A 47 0.45 -0.28 -5.23
C GLY A 47 0.84 1.20 -5.25
N GLN A 48 0.59 1.94 -4.16
CA GLN A 48 0.92 3.36 -3.99
C GLN A 48 0.31 4.30 -5.06
N TYR A 49 -0.89 3.97 -5.54
CA TYR A 49 -1.67 4.83 -6.43
C TYR A 49 -2.77 5.55 -5.67
N ILE A 50 -2.85 6.87 -5.76
CA ILE A 50 -3.96 7.65 -5.19
C ILE A 50 -5.19 7.47 -6.08
N LYS A 51 -6.25 6.89 -5.51
CA LYS A 51 -7.52 6.64 -6.20
C LYS A 51 -8.45 7.82 -6.14
N ASP A 52 -8.53 8.45 -4.97
CA ASP A 52 -9.49 9.53 -4.75
C ASP A 52 -9.05 10.46 -3.62
N ILE A 53 -9.52 11.70 -3.68
CA ILE A 53 -9.36 12.72 -2.65
C ILE A 53 -10.72 13.43 -2.49
N PHE A 54 -11.34 13.23 -1.34
CA PHE A 54 -12.56 13.94 -0.95
C PHE A 54 -12.21 15.13 -0.07
N ILE A 55 -12.91 16.22 -0.29
CA ILE A 55 -12.85 17.43 0.55
C ILE A 55 -14.29 17.76 0.94
N ASP A 56 -14.53 18.05 2.22
CA ASP A 56 -15.85 18.52 2.67
C ASP A 56 -16.24 19.77 1.87
N PRO A 57 -17.38 19.76 1.14
CA PRO A 57 -17.84 20.90 0.37
C PRO A 57 -17.98 22.19 1.18
N ASN A 58 -18.34 22.08 2.46
CA ASN A 58 -18.48 23.22 3.36
C ASN A 58 -17.14 23.93 3.63
N PHE A 59 -16.03 23.21 3.42
CA PHE A 59 -14.69 23.75 3.62
C PHE A 59 -14.12 24.39 2.35
N ILE A 60 -14.74 24.20 1.18
CA ILE A 60 -14.28 24.72 -0.11
C ILE A 60 -14.64 26.21 -0.26
N HIS A 61 -13.80 27.07 0.30
CA HIS A 61 -13.90 28.53 0.17
C HIS A 61 -12.51 29.15 -0.02
N PRO A 62 -12.35 30.28 -0.75
CA PRO A 62 -11.05 30.92 -0.96
C PRO A 62 -10.26 31.19 0.33
N ALA A 63 -10.94 31.52 1.43
CA ALA A 63 -10.32 31.74 2.74
C ALA A 63 -9.59 30.50 3.29
N ASN A 64 -10.02 29.29 2.89
CA ASN A 64 -9.49 28.01 3.38
C ASN A 64 -8.44 27.40 2.44
N ALA A 65 -8.15 28.03 1.29
CA ALA A 65 -7.31 27.45 0.25
C ALA A 65 -5.91 27.03 0.75
N LYS A 66 -5.31 27.80 1.67
CA LYS A 66 -4.01 27.46 2.27
C LYS A 66 -4.10 26.22 3.16
N VAL A 67 -5.16 26.11 3.95
CA VAL A 67 -5.38 25.00 4.88
C VAL A 67 -5.65 23.72 4.08
N ILE A 68 -6.56 23.77 3.09
CA ILE A 68 -6.87 22.64 2.22
C ILE A 68 -5.61 22.06 1.56
N LYS A 69 -4.73 22.92 1.03
CA LYS A 69 -3.46 22.47 0.43
C LYS A 69 -2.60 21.69 1.42
N SER A 70 -2.51 22.16 2.67
CA SER A 70 -1.76 21.48 3.73
C SER A 70 -2.38 20.12 4.07
N LEU A 71 -3.70 20.07 4.25
CA LEU A 71 -4.43 18.85 4.59
C LEU A 71 -4.35 17.79 3.48
N ILE A 72 -4.36 18.20 2.21
CA ILE A 72 -4.16 17.28 1.08
C ILE A 72 -2.77 16.64 1.14
N VAL A 73 -1.72 17.43 1.34
CA VAL A 73 -0.34 16.92 1.42
C VAL A 73 -0.21 15.93 2.58
N GLU A 74 -0.75 16.27 3.74
CA GLU A 74 -0.77 15.40 4.92
C GLU A 74 -1.53 14.09 4.63
N GLY A 75 -2.73 14.18 4.08
CA GLY A 75 -3.59 13.04 3.76
C GLY A 75 -2.95 12.10 2.73
N VAL A 76 -2.34 12.64 1.68
CA VAL A 76 -1.64 11.85 0.66
C VAL A 76 -0.47 11.08 1.28
N ASN A 77 0.36 11.76 2.08
CA ASN A 77 1.50 11.11 2.72
C ASN A 77 1.06 10.00 3.68
N MET A 78 0.02 10.25 4.49
CA MET A 78 -0.55 9.24 5.38
C MET A 78 -1.14 8.06 4.62
N ALA A 79 -1.83 8.31 3.50
CA ALA A 79 -2.40 7.25 2.66
C ALA A 79 -1.31 6.36 2.06
N LEU A 80 -0.23 6.96 1.56
CA LEU A 80 0.92 6.25 0.98
C LEU A 80 1.67 5.43 2.03
N ASP A 81 1.86 5.96 3.24
CA ASP A 81 2.49 5.22 4.33
C ASP A 81 1.63 4.04 4.78
N LYS A 82 0.32 4.25 4.94
CA LYS A 82 -0.63 3.17 5.27
C LYS A 82 -0.72 2.11 4.17
N ALA A 83 -0.64 2.51 2.90
CA ALA A 83 -0.61 1.59 1.77
C ALA A 83 0.68 0.73 1.78
N LYS A 84 1.83 1.35 2.07
CA LYS A 84 3.10 0.63 2.22
C LYS A 84 3.05 -0.37 3.37
N GLN A 85 2.56 0.05 4.53
CA GLN A 85 2.38 -0.84 5.69
C GLN A 85 1.45 -2.02 5.37
N MET A 86 0.37 -1.79 4.61
CA MET A 86 -0.50 -2.85 4.14
C MET A 86 0.23 -3.84 3.23
N ALA A 87 0.97 -3.35 2.22
CA ALA A 87 1.73 -4.20 1.31
C ALA A 87 2.81 -5.03 2.05
N GLU A 88 3.54 -4.41 2.98
CA GLU A 88 4.51 -5.10 3.82
C GLU A 88 3.86 -6.18 4.70
N LYS A 89 2.68 -5.90 5.26
CA LYS A 89 1.93 -6.87 6.06
C LYS A 89 1.49 -8.08 5.24
N GLU A 90 0.99 -7.87 4.02
CA GLU A 90 0.59 -8.97 3.15
C GLU A 90 1.80 -9.78 2.65
N MET A 91 2.90 -9.11 2.30
CA MET A 91 4.14 -9.80 1.93
C MET A 91 4.67 -10.68 3.06
N LYS A 92 4.67 -10.17 4.31
CA LYS A 92 5.09 -10.96 5.49
C LYS A 92 4.26 -12.22 5.72
N LYS A 93 2.97 -12.22 5.35
CA LYS A 93 2.12 -13.42 5.45
C LYS A 93 2.55 -14.50 4.46
N ILE A 94 2.91 -14.08 3.24
CA ILE A 94 3.35 -14.98 2.17
C ILE A 94 4.75 -15.54 2.47
N THR A 95 5.67 -14.71 2.95
CA THR A 95 7.03 -15.15 3.28
C THR A 95 7.14 -15.84 4.64
N GLY A 96 6.05 -15.94 5.41
CA GLY A 96 6.06 -16.54 6.75
C GLY A 96 6.97 -15.82 7.75
N GLY A 97 7.21 -14.52 7.55
CA GLY A 97 8.13 -13.75 8.39
C GLY A 97 9.62 -13.99 8.11
N PHE A 98 9.97 -14.83 7.12
CA PHE A 98 11.33 -14.81 6.58
C PHE A 98 11.57 -13.43 5.97
N ALA A 99 12.55 -12.71 6.50
CA ALA A 99 13.05 -11.50 5.88
C ALA A 99 13.61 -11.89 4.52
N MET A 100 12.85 -11.64 3.45
CA MET A 100 13.44 -11.69 2.13
C MET A 100 14.62 -10.70 2.14
N PRO A 101 15.84 -11.13 1.73
CA PRO A 101 16.92 -10.19 1.53
C PRO A 101 16.37 -9.09 0.62
N LYS A 102 16.60 -7.82 0.96
CA LYS A 102 16.15 -6.67 0.15
C LYS A 102 16.66 -6.88 -1.27
N ILE A 103 15.81 -7.38 -2.17
CA ILE A 103 16.16 -7.52 -3.58
C ILE A 103 16.13 -6.10 -4.15
N PRO A 104 17.25 -5.58 -4.68
CA PRO A 104 17.29 -4.26 -5.30
C PRO A 104 16.24 -4.18 -6.41
N GLY A 105 15.41 -3.14 -6.41
CA GLY A 105 14.38 -2.91 -7.45
C GLY A 105 12.93 -3.21 -7.04
N MET A 106 12.68 -3.62 -5.79
CA MET A 106 11.33 -3.80 -5.23
C MET A 106 11.15 -2.98 -3.95
N PHE A 107 11.37 -1.65 -4.01
CA PHE A 107 10.89 -0.65 -3.03
C PHE A 107 10.89 0.73 -3.67
#